data_AF-A0A7T9CDH0-F1
#
_entry.id   AF-A0A7T9CDH0-F1
#
_cell.length_a   1.000
_cell.length_b   1.000
_cell.length_c   1.000
_cell.angle_alpha   90.00
_cell.angle_beta   90.00
_cell.angle_gamma   90.00
#
_symmetry.space_group_name_H-M   'P 1'
#
loop_
_entity.id
_entity.type
_entity.pdbx_description
1 polymer ?
#
loop_
_entity_poly.entity_id
_entity_poly.type
_entity_poly.pdbx_seq_one_letter_code
_entity_poly.pdbx_strand_id
1 'polypeptide(L)'
;MDICIRFERSRSAQRVGMLKAATGQRCECCGRMVGAHVLELHCIPGIADHLRDRDATSHILVLCPGCHASMHTHNVPEREQRLLVDARPAETEERIRKVFLQRPYTPPPSPDPEELFASVFASGGMDIFLNGA
;
A
#
# COMPACT_ATOMS: atom_id res chain seq x y z
N MET A 1 -6.80 -3.80 -20.69
CA MET A 1 -6.25 -2.94 -19.61
C MET A 1 -5.94 -3.87 -18.46
N ASP A 2 -4.67 -3.94 -18.06
CA ASP A 2 -4.17 -4.94 -17.11
C ASP A 2 -4.84 -4.80 -15.74
N ILE A 3 -5.25 -5.92 -15.15
CA ILE A 3 -5.97 -5.98 -13.87
C ILE A 3 -5.11 -5.44 -12.73
N CYS A 4 -3.80 -5.65 -12.81
CA CYS A 4 -2.80 -5.14 -11.86
C CYS A 4 -2.79 -3.60 -11.86
N ILE A 5 -2.78 -2.98 -13.05
CA ILE A 5 -2.77 -1.51 -13.19
C ILE A 5 -4.04 -0.89 -12.62
N ARG A 6 -5.20 -1.50 -12.87
CA ARG A 6 -6.48 -1.00 -12.33
C ARG A 6 -6.50 -1.04 -10.81
N PHE A 7 -6.02 -2.14 -10.23
CA PHE A 7 -5.96 -2.33 -8.79
C PHE A 7 -4.96 -1.40 -8.10
N GLU A 8 -3.79 -1.15 -8.70
CA GLU A 8 -2.83 -0.19 -8.15
C GLU A 8 -3.39 1.24 -8.20
N ARG A 9 -4.08 1.60 -9.29
CA ARG A 9 -4.72 2.92 -9.46
C ARG A 9 -5.94 3.16 -8.58
N SER A 10 -6.65 2.13 -8.14
CA SER A 10 -7.78 2.28 -7.22
C SER A 10 -7.35 2.60 -5.78
N ARG A 11 -6.04 2.66 -5.52
CA ARG A 11 -5.47 2.85 -4.19
C ARG A 11 -4.65 4.12 -4.10
N SER A 12 -4.59 4.70 -2.89
CA SER A 12 -3.69 5.81 -2.65
C SER A 12 -2.22 5.37 -2.80
N ALA A 13 -1.38 6.25 -3.32
CA ALA A 13 0.06 6.00 -3.46
C ALA A 13 0.70 5.61 -2.12
N GLN A 14 0.23 6.18 -1.01
CA GLN A 14 0.65 5.83 0.34
C GLN A 14 0.37 4.35 0.65
N ARG A 15 -0.84 3.86 0.39
CA ARG A 15 -1.20 2.44 0.63
C ARG A 15 -0.36 1.51 -0.21
N VAL A 16 -0.15 1.83 -1.49
CA VAL A 16 0.71 1.07 -2.39
C VAL A 16 2.14 1.01 -1.84
N GLY A 17 2.69 2.14 -1.40
CA GLY A 17 4.02 2.20 -0.77
C GLY A 17 4.10 1.36 0.51
N MET A 18 3.07 1.40 1.36
CA MET A 18 3.00 0.60 2.58
C MET A 18 2.95 -0.91 2.29
N LEU A 19 2.22 -1.35 1.26
CA LEU A 19 2.21 -2.75 0.83
C LEU A 19 3.59 -3.22 0.37
N LYS A 20 4.28 -2.40 -0.45
CA LYS A 20 5.64 -2.70 -0.92
C LYS A 20 6.64 -2.73 0.24
N ALA A 21 6.47 -1.88 1.24
CA ALA A 21 7.28 -1.90 2.46
C ALA A 21 6.99 -3.13 3.35
N ALA A 22 5.74 -3.58 3.41
CA ALA A 22 5.27 -4.69 4.25
C ALA A 22 5.95 -6.03 3.91
N THR A 23 6.46 -6.22 2.69
CA THR A 23 7.24 -7.41 2.30
C THR A 23 8.72 -7.33 2.67
N GLY A 24 9.15 -6.26 3.35
CA GLY A 24 10.55 -6.06 3.68
C GLY A 24 11.40 -5.81 2.44
N GLN A 25 10.82 -5.19 1.41
CA GLN A 25 11.52 -4.87 0.15
C GLN A 25 12.02 -6.13 -0.56
N ARG A 26 11.23 -7.21 -0.55
CA ARG A 26 11.57 -8.48 -1.19
C ARG A 26 10.47 -8.91 -2.15
N CYS A 27 10.87 -9.55 -3.23
CA CYS A 27 9.97 -10.23 -4.14
C CYS A 27 9.45 -11.52 -3.50
N GLU A 28 8.13 -11.72 -3.50
CA GLU A 28 7.50 -12.92 -2.93
C GLU A 28 7.74 -14.19 -3.77
N CYS A 29 8.08 -14.04 -5.06
CA CYS A 29 8.36 -15.19 -5.93
C CYS A 29 9.84 -15.64 -5.87
N CYS A 30 10.80 -14.73 -5.98
CA CYS A 30 12.22 -15.09 -6.06
C CYS A 30 13.04 -14.74 -4.81
N GLY A 31 12.42 -14.10 -3.81
CA GLY A 31 13.05 -13.74 -2.53
C GLY A 31 14.10 -12.62 -2.59
N ARG A 32 14.45 -12.14 -3.80
CA ARG A 32 15.45 -11.08 -3.99
C ARG A 32 15.01 -9.80 -3.31
N MET A 33 15.95 -9.13 -2.66
CA MET A 33 15.77 -7.79 -2.12
C MET A 33 15.82 -6.77 -3.26
N VAL A 34 14.82 -5.91 -3.34
CA VAL A 34 14.64 -4.91 -4.39
C VAL A 34 14.09 -3.65 -3.74
N GLY A 35 14.56 -2.47 -4.16
CA GLY A 35 14.05 -1.22 -3.60
C GLY A 35 12.53 -1.12 -3.72
N ALA A 36 11.86 -0.60 -2.68
CA ALA A 36 10.40 -0.51 -2.65
C ALA A 36 9.78 0.20 -3.87
N HIS A 37 10.52 1.13 -4.49
CA HIS A 37 10.11 1.86 -5.69
C HIS A 37 10.04 1.00 -6.96
N VAL A 38 10.71 -0.16 -6.97
CA VAL A 38 10.77 -1.08 -8.13
C VAL A 38 9.82 -2.26 -7.97
N LEU A 39 9.29 -2.50 -6.77
CA LEU A 39 8.33 -3.58 -6.54
C LEU A 39 6.99 -3.24 -7.19
N GLU A 40 6.34 -4.27 -7.73
CA GLU A 40 5.08 -4.18 -8.45
C GLU A 40 4.02 -5.01 -7.72
N LEU A 41 2.78 -4.50 -7.69
CA LEU A 41 1.64 -5.22 -7.13
C LEU A 41 1.03 -6.09 -8.22
N HIS A 42 1.17 -7.40 -8.05
CA HIS A 42 0.53 -8.40 -8.88
C HIS A 42 -0.83 -8.79 -8.32
N CYS A 43 -1.82 -8.86 -9.19
CA CYS A 43 -3.16 -9.31 -8.86
C CYS A 43 -3.40 -10.72 -9.37
N ILE A 44 -3.78 -11.62 -8.47
CA ILE A 44 -4.15 -12.99 -8.87
C ILE A 44 -5.47 -12.93 -9.68
N PRO A 45 -5.54 -13.54 -10.88
CA PRO A 45 -6.74 -13.56 -11.70
C PRO A 45 -7.84 -14.43 -11.06
N GLY A 46 -9.08 -14.31 -11.53
CA GLY A 46 -10.20 -15.18 -11.11
C GLY A 46 -11.04 -14.66 -9.93
N ILE A 47 -10.63 -13.56 -9.29
CA ILE A 47 -11.34 -13.01 -8.12
C ILE A 47 -11.97 -11.66 -8.46
N ALA A 48 -13.27 -11.54 -8.16
CA ALA A 48 -14.04 -10.32 -8.39
C ALA A 48 -13.54 -9.16 -7.53
N ASP A 49 -13.51 -7.96 -8.11
CA ASP A 49 -12.92 -6.76 -7.49
C ASP A 49 -13.48 -6.46 -6.08
N HIS A 50 -14.78 -6.66 -5.87
CA HIS A 50 -15.45 -6.41 -4.58
C HIS A 50 -15.07 -7.40 -3.46
N LEU A 51 -14.47 -8.55 -3.80
CA LEU A 51 -13.93 -9.51 -2.83
C LEU A 51 -12.48 -9.18 -2.49
N ARG A 52 -11.76 -8.54 -3.43
CA ARG A 52 -10.37 -8.13 -3.23
C ARG A 52 -10.21 -7.09 -2.14
N ASP A 53 -11.21 -6.23 -1.92
CA ASP A 53 -11.12 -5.24 -0.85
C ASP A 53 -11.40 -5.84 0.54
N ARG A 54 -12.06 -7.01 0.61
CA ARG A 54 -12.33 -7.71 1.88
C ARG A 54 -11.16 -8.58 2.34
N ASP A 55 -10.48 -9.25 1.42
CA ASP A 55 -9.34 -10.13 1.72
C ASP A 55 -8.22 -9.94 0.70
N ALA A 56 -7.73 -8.72 0.60
CA ALA A 56 -6.68 -8.41 -0.36
C ALA A 56 -5.38 -9.17 -0.06
N THR A 57 -5.15 -9.56 1.20
CA THR A 57 -3.99 -10.35 1.62
C THR A 57 -3.87 -11.64 0.82
N SER A 58 -4.97 -12.32 0.54
CA SER A 58 -4.92 -13.62 -0.16
C SER A 58 -4.92 -13.50 -1.70
N HIS A 59 -4.99 -12.29 -2.24
CA HIS A 59 -5.25 -12.05 -3.67
C HIS A 59 -4.22 -11.16 -4.37
N ILE A 60 -3.22 -10.72 -3.63
CA ILE A 60 -2.10 -9.92 -4.14
C ILE A 60 -0.78 -10.61 -3.90
N LEU A 61 0.19 -10.35 -4.76
CA LEU A 61 1.60 -10.64 -4.56
C LEU A 61 2.41 -9.37 -4.82
N VAL A 62 3.51 -9.18 -4.10
CA VAL A 62 4.48 -8.12 -4.34
C VAL A 62 5.70 -8.72 -5.02
N LEU A 63 5.92 -8.36 -6.28
CA LEU A 63 6.91 -8.99 -7.15
C LEU A 63 7.94 -7.96 -7.64
N CYS A 64 9.14 -8.45 -8.01
CA CYS A 64 10.04 -7.65 -8.83
C CYS A 64 9.53 -7.61 -10.29
N PRO A 65 9.94 -6.63 -11.11
CA PRO A 65 9.42 -6.47 -12.46
C PRO A 65 9.63 -7.72 -13.34
N GLY A 66 10.76 -8.41 -13.17
CA GLY A 66 11.04 -9.65 -13.89
C GLY A 66 10.06 -10.78 -13.54
N CYS A 67 9.77 -10.97 -12.26
CA CYS A 67 8.79 -11.98 -11.82
C CYS A 67 7.36 -11.57 -12.20
N HIS A 68 7.01 -10.29 -12.09
CA HIS A 68 5.70 -9.78 -12.51
C HIS A 68 5.47 -10.00 -14.01
N ALA A 69 6.40 -9.59 -14.85
CA ALA A 69 6.35 -9.86 -16.29
C ALA A 69 6.24 -11.36 -16.59
N SER A 70 7.04 -12.19 -15.91
CA SER A 70 7.00 -13.66 -16.05
C SER A 70 5.62 -14.25 -15.74
N MET A 71 4.91 -13.76 -14.72
CA MET A 71 3.56 -14.22 -14.37
C MET A 71 2.60 -14.06 -15.55
N HIS A 72 2.65 -12.91 -16.23
CA HIS A 72 1.81 -12.62 -17.38
C HIS A 72 2.28 -13.32 -18.65
N THR A 73 3.58 -13.32 -18.94
CA THR A 73 4.13 -13.91 -20.17
C THR A 73 3.94 -15.43 -20.22
N HIS A 74 4.10 -16.10 -19.07
CA HIS A 74 3.95 -17.56 -18.99
C HIS A 74 2.54 -18.03 -18.64
N ASN A 75 1.58 -17.11 -18.47
CA ASN A 75 0.22 -17.41 -18.02
C ASN A 75 0.23 -18.37 -16.81
N VAL A 76 1.01 -18.03 -15.79
CA VAL A 76 1.16 -18.87 -14.60
C VAL A 76 -0.22 -19.16 -14.00
N PRO A 77 -0.60 -20.43 -13.78
CA PRO A 77 -1.93 -20.78 -13.30
C PRO A 77 -2.27 -20.12 -11.95
N GLU A 78 -3.54 -19.79 -11.72
CA GLU A 78 -4.02 -19.22 -10.45
C GLU A 78 -3.57 -20.06 -9.25
N ARG A 79 -3.65 -21.39 -9.38
CA ARG A 79 -3.23 -22.33 -8.34
C ARG A 79 -1.77 -22.12 -7.92
N GLU A 80 -0.86 -21.91 -8.86
CA GLU A 80 0.55 -21.69 -8.57
C GLU A 80 0.80 -20.33 -7.95
N GLN A 81 0.09 -19.30 -8.39
CA GLN A 81 0.15 -17.97 -7.78
C GLN A 81 -0.35 -18.01 -6.32
N ARG A 82 -1.38 -18.82 -6.03
CA ARG A 82 -1.90 -19.02 -4.67
C ARG A 82 -0.93 -19.77 -3.76
N LEU A 83 -0.14 -20.71 -4.30
CA LEU A 83 0.91 -21.35 -3.51
C LEU A 83 1.96 -20.34 -2.99
N LEU A 84 2.22 -19.25 -3.72
CA LEU A 84 3.10 -18.18 -3.24
C LEU A 84 2.46 -17.40 -2.09
N VAL A 85 1.15 -17.20 -2.12
CA VAL A 85 0.39 -16.60 -1.01
C VAL A 85 0.43 -17.52 0.20
N ASP A 86 0.19 -18.82 0.02
CA ASP A 86 0.17 -19.81 1.10
C ASP A 86 1.56 -20.00 1.73
N ALA A 87 2.63 -19.84 0.95
CA ALA A 87 4.01 -19.87 1.42
C ALA A 87 4.48 -18.57 2.08
N ARG A 88 3.62 -17.52 2.13
CA ARG A 88 3.99 -16.23 2.68
C ARG A 88 4.30 -16.35 4.19
N PRO A 89 5.41 -15.74 4.67
CA PRO A 89 5.68 -15.68 6.10
C PRO A 89 4.56 -14.99 6.85
N ALA A 90 4.14 -15.56 7.99
CA ALA A 90 3.05 -15.02 8.82
C ALA A 90 3.29 -13.55 9.23
N GLU A 91 4.55 -13.16 9.47
CA GLU A 91 4.91 -11.77 9.77
C GLU A 91 4.61 -10.84 8.59
N THR A 92 4.94 -11.25 7.36
CA THR A 92 4.65 -10.47 6.14
C THR A 92 3.15 -10.37 5.93
N GLU A 93 2.41 -11.46 6.11
CA GLU A 93 0.96 -11.47 5.99
C GLU A 93 0.30 -10.52 7.00
N GLU A 94 0.72 -10.54 8.27
CA GLU A 94 0.23 -9.63 9.31
C GLU A 94 0.54 -8.16 8.98
N ARG A 95 1.74 -7.88 8.45
CA ARG A 95 2.10 -6.52 8.03
C ARG A 95 1.23 -6.04 6.88
N ILE A 96 0.99 -6.88 5.87
CA ILE A 96 0.09 -6.55 4.76
C ILE A 96 -1.34 -6.33 5.27
N ARG A 97 -1.85 -7.23 6.12
CA ARG A 97 -3.17 -7.13 6.76
C ARG A 97 -3.36 -5.80 7.49
N LYS A 98 -2.35 -5.34 8.23
CA LYS A 98 -2.38 -4.02 8.89
C LYS A 98 -2.56 -2.86 7.91
N VAL A 99 -1.95 -2.91 6.73
CA VAL A 99 -2.13 -1.87 5.70
C VAL A 99 -3.58 -1.81 5.22
N PHE A 100 -4.26 -2.95 5.18
CA PHE A 100 -5.68 -3.04 4.84
C PHE A 100 -6.63 -2.52 5.91
N LEU A 101 -6.31 -2.82 7.17
CA LEU A 101 -7.08 -2.39 8.32
C LEU A 101 -6.91 -0.89 8.64
N GLN A 102 -5.84 -0.26 8.14
CA GLN A 102 -5.63 1.17 8.28
C GLN A 102 -6.73 1.95 7.55
N ARG A 103 -7.62 2.52 8.35
CA ARG A 103 -8.61 3.50 7.89
C ARG A 103 -7.85 4.68 7.25
N PRO A 104 -8.38 5.24 6.15
CA PRO A 104 -7.86 6.50 5.65
C PRO A 104 -7.85 7.50 6.80
N TYR A 105 -6.73 8.20 6.99
CA TYR A 105 -6.67 9.27 7.97
C TYR A 105 -7.71 10.33 7.58
N THR A 106 -8.74 10.49 8.40
CA THR A 106 -9.64 11.63 8.31
C THR A 106 -9.06 12.69 9.23
N PRO A 107 -8.49 13.79 8.69
CA PRO A 107 -8.07 14.88 9.56
C PRO A 107 -9.26 15.31 10.42
N PRO A 108 -9.04 15.63 11.71
CA PRO A 108 -10.07 16.26 12.50
C PRO A 108 -10.53 17.53 11.75
N PRO A 109 -11.81 17.92 11.88
CA PRO A 109 -12.27 19.18 11.31
C PRO A 109 -11.31 20.29 11.73
N SER A 110 -10.83 21.07 10.78
CA SER A 110 -9.99 22.22 11.08
C SER A 110 -10.77 23.12 12.05
N PRO A 111 -10.19 23.50 13.20
CA PRO A 111 -10.82 24.48 14.06
C PRO A 111 -11.03 25.77 13.27
N ASP A 112 -12.04 26.55 13.67
CA ASP A 112 -12.32 27.83 13.05
C ASP A 112 -11.03 28.66 13.02
N PRO A 113 -10.60 29.20 11.85
CA PRO A 113 -9.44 30.07 11.77
C PRO A 113 -9.45 31.16 12.86
N GLU A 114 -10.61 31.74 13.17
CA GLU A 114 -10.73 32.80 14.18
C GLU A 114 -10.36 32.30 15.59
N GLU A 115 -10.79 31.10 15.97
CA GLU A 115 -10.43 30.46 17.24
C GLU A 115 -8.95 30.07 17.28
N LEU A 116 -8.40 29.57 16.16
CA LEU A 116 -6.98 29.27 16.03
C LEU A 116 -6.13 30.52 16.24
N PHE A 117 -6.44 31.61 15.55
CA PHE A 117 -5.74 32.88 15.72
C PHE A 117 -5.87 33.40 17.15
N ALA A 118 -7.08 33.41 17.72
CA ALA A 118 -7.30 33.85 19.09
C ALA A 118 -6.48 33.04 20.11
N SER A 119 -6.40 31.71 19.94
CA SER A 119 -5.63 30.84 20.82
C SER A 119 -4.12 31.11 20.75
N VAL A 120 -3.58 31.33 19.56
CA VAL A 120 -2.15 31.65 19.34
C VAL A 120 -1.81 33.05 19.87
N PHE A 121 -2.71 34.01 19.68
CA PHE A 121 -2.58 35.35 20.25
C PHE A 121 -2.58 35.30 21.78
N ALA A 122 -3.50 34.54 22.38
CA ALA A 122 -3.61 34.40 23.83
C ALA A 122 -2.42 33.65 24.44
N SER A 123 -1.81 32.71 23.71
CA SER A 123 -0.65 31.93 24.18
C SER A 123 0.70 32.63 23.95
N GLY A 124 0.72 33.85 23.40
CA GLY A 124 1.96 34.58 23.08
C GLY A 124 2.79 33.93 21.96
N GLY A 125 2.19 33.08 21.12
CA GLY A 125 2.87 32.29 20.09
C GLY A 125 3.15 33.03 18.78
N MET A 126 3.03 34.36 18.75
CA MET A 126 3.17 35.16 17.53
C MET A 126 4.60 35.18 16.95
N ASP A 127 5.62 34.82 17.75
CA ASP A 127 7.01 34.69 17.29
C ASP A 127 7.20 33.62 16.20
N ILE A 128 6.24 32.69 16.05
CA ILE A 128 6.27 31.64 15.03
C ILE A 128 6.01 32.23 13.63
N PHE A 129 5.27 33.33 13.53
CA PHE A 129 4.87 33.97 12.27
C PHE A 129 5.74 35.16 11.87
N LEU A 130 6.65 35.60 12.76
CA LEU A 130 7.48 36.79 12.57
C LEU A 130 8.88 36.49 12.01
N ASN A 131 9.27 35.21 11.90
CA ASN A 131 10.58 34.81 11.32
C ASN A 131 10.52 34.61 9.80
N GLY A 132 9.94 35.58 9.10
CA GLY A 132 10.12 35.74 7.65
C GLY A 132 11.33 36.63 7.38
N ALA A 133 12.54 36.06 7.45
CA ALA A 133 13.77 36.68 6.97
C ALA A 133 14.60 35.67 6.16
#